data_AF-A0A7Y2YIT0-F1
#
_entry.id   AF-A0A7Y2YIT0-F1
#
_cell.length_a   1.000
_cell.length_b   1.000
_cell.length_c   1.000
_cell.angle_alpha   90.00
_cell.angle_beta   90.00
_cell.angle_gamma   90.00
#
_symmetry.space_group_name_H-M   'P 1'
#
loop_
_entity.id
_entity.type
_entity.pdbx_description
1 polymer ?
#
loop_
_entity_poly.entity_id
_entity_poly.type
_entity_poly.pdbx_seq_one_letter_code
_entity_poly.pdbx_strand_id
1 'polypeptide(L)'
;MKILVIDDSTMAVDVTVGLLNDAGHEAQGLNQPTLAMTKLRELKPDLLVCDVMMPEVNGFEICKAVRKDEAFANMPIVMASAKAYEADREKAKKMGANGYIVKPFTMDKFEAVIQTLGSMRVSAWGVRGTLPMPQQGYIRFGGNTSCYSLQFSPTRHLVFDAGSGIKAFGDHLLANGHSRVTADLFITHPHWD
;
A
#
# COMPACT_ATOMS: atom_id res chain seq x y z
N MET A 1 -7.49 8.72 -4.55
CA MET A 1 -7.71 8.20 -3.17
C MET A 1 -8.29 9.32 -2.34
N LYS A 2 -9.21 9.00 -1.44
CA LYS A 2 -9.71 9.93 -0.42
C LYS A 2 -8.75 9.94 0.75
N ILE A 3 -8.23 11.10 1.10
CA ILE A 3 -7.22 11.24 2.16
C ILE A 3 -7.77 12.18 3.23
N LEU A 4 -7.75 11.75 4.49
CA LEU A 4 -8.00 12.64 5.62
C LEU A 4 -6.67 13.10 6.20
N VAL A 5 -6.51 14.42 6.33
CA VAL A 5 -5.34 15.06 6.97
C VAL A 5 -5.78 15.63 8.31
N ILE A 6 -5.13 15.22 9.40
CA ILE A 6 -5.41 15.72 10.76
C ILE A 6 -4.16 16.41 11.29
N ASP A 7 -4.27 17.69 11.64
CA ASP A 7 -3.19 18.52 12.18
C ASP A 7 -3.82 19.75 12.85
N ASP A 8 -3.38 20.16 14.03
CA ASP A 8 -3.93 21.33 14.74
C ASP A 8 -3.53 22.67 14.10
N SER A 9 -2.44 22.68 13.32
CA SER A 9 -2.02 23.83 12.54
C SER A 9 -2.81 23.92 11.24
N THR A 10 -3.71 24.91 11.17
CA THR A 10 -4.50 25.17 9.94
C THR A 10 -3.61 25.39 8.72
N MET A 11 -2.48 26.08 8.90
CA MET A 11 -1.50 26.25 7.82
C MET A 11 -0.91 24.92 7.33
N ALA A 12 -0.57 24.00 8.24
CA ALA A 12 -0.02 22.70 7.87
C ALA A 12 -1.07 21.80 7.19
N VAL A 13 -2.33 21.88 7.64
CA VAL A 13 -3.48 21.26 6.96
C VAL A 13 -3.58 21.78 5.54
N ASP A 14 -3.67 23.09 5.34
CA ASP A 14 -3.90 23.70 4.02
C ASP A 14 -2.78 23.38 3.03
N VAL A 15 -1.51 23.43 3.49
CA VAL A 15 -0.35 23.07 2.66
C VAL A 15 -0.39 21.59 2.27
N THR A 16 -0.69 20.70 3.22
CA THR A 16 -0.73 19.26 2.95
C THR A 16 -1.89 18.88 2.04
N VAL A 17 -3.08 19.44 2.29
CA VAL A 17 -4.27 19.22 1.45
C VAL A 17 -4.05 19.76 0.04
N GLY A 18 -3.49 20.96 -0.09
CA GLY A 18 -3.13 21.54 -1.39
C GLY A 18 -2.18 20.63 -2.18
N LEU A 19 -1.07 20.22 -1.55
CA LEU A 19 -0.09 19.31 -2.15
C LEU A 19 -0.72 18.00 -2.65
N LEU A 20 -1.60 17.39 -1.84
CA LEU A 20 -2.24 16.11 -2.19
C LEU A 20 -3.31 16.28 -3.28
N ASN A 21 -4.07 17.38 -3.26
CA ASN A 21 -5.08 17.68 -4.28
C ASN A 21 -4.42 17.99 -5.64
N ASP A 22 -3.32 18.75 -5.64
CA ASP A 22 -2.55 19.04 -6.86
C ASP A 22 -1.99 17.77 -7.51
N ALA A 23 -1.73 16.73 -6.71
CA ALA A 23 -1.33 15.40 -7.17
C ALA A 23 -2.51 14.49 -7.58
N GLY A 24 -3.74 15.01 -7.61
CA GLY A 24 -4.94 14.29 -8.06
C GLY A 24 -5.57 13.38 -7.00
N HIS A 25 -5.29 13.60 -5.71
CA HIS A 25 -6.04 12.96 -4.62
C HIS A 25 -7.26 13.80 -4.20
N GLU A 26 -8.19 13.18 -3.47
CA GLU A 26 -9.32 13.86 -2.83
C GLU A 26 -8.97 14.03 -1.34
N ALA A 27 -8.18 15.07 -1.02
CA ALA A 27 -7.75 15.34 0.35
C ALA A 27 -8.71 16.28 1.08
N GLN A 28 -9.03 15.95 2.33
CA GLN A 28 -9.80 16.80 3.23
C GLN A 28 -9.03 17.00 4.54
N GLY A 29 -9.06 18.24 5.04
CA GLY A 29 -8.39 18.62 6.28
C GLY A 29 -9.32 18.60 7.49
N LEU A 30 -8.77 18.28 8.66
CA LEU A 30 -9.40 18.42 9.96
C LEU A 30 -8.42 19.07 10.93
N ASN A 31 -8.74 20.29 11.38
CA ASN A 31 -7.92 21.04 12.32
C ASN A 31 -8.33 20.86 13.80
N GLN A 32 -9.38 20.08 14.07
CA GLN A 32 -9.85 19.75 15.40
C GLN A 32 -9.68 18.26 15.67
N PRO A 33 -8.57 17.84 16.30
CA PRO A 33 -8.23 16.42 16.48
C PRO A 33 -9.27 15.63 17.28
N THR A 34 -10.02 16.30 18.16
CA THR A 34 -11.10 15.71 18.95
C THR A 34 -12.25 15.16 18.10
N LEU A 35 -12.44 15.69 16.88
CA LEU A 35 -13.46 15.24 15.93
C LEU A 35 -12.97 14.13 14.98
N ALA A 36 -11.74 13.63 15.15
CA ALA A 36 -11.09 12.67 14.25
C ALA A 36 -11.96 11.45 13.94
N MET A 37 -12.45 10.75 14.98
CA MET A 37 -13.24 9.53 14.80
C MET A 37 -14.59 9.79 14.15
N THR A 38 -15.22 10.94 14.46
CA THR A 38 -16.47 11.36 13.82
C THR A 38 -16.25 11.57 12.33
N LYS A 39 -15.18 12.30 11.97
CA LYS A 39 -14.89 12.62 10.57
C LYS A 39 -14.47 11.39 9.77
N LEU A 40 -13.73 10.47 10.37
CA LEU A 40 -13.38 9.19 9.77
C LEU A 40 -14.62 8.37 9.38
N ARG A 41 -15.63 8.31 10.26
CA ARG A 41 -16.89 7.59 9.99
C ARG A 41 -17.76 8.23 8.92
N GLU A 42 -17.74 9.56 8.85
CA GLU A 42 -18.44 10.34 7.82
C GLU A 42 -17.80 10.15 6.44
N LEU A 43 -16.47 10.36 6.36
CA LEU A 43 -15.76 10.40 5.07
C LEU A 43 -15.36 9.04 4.54
N LYS A 44 -15.10 8.08 5.44
CA LYS A 44 -14.52 6.76 5.12
C LYS A 44 -13.33 6.87 4.15
N PRO A 45 -12.24 7.56 4.55
CA PRO A 45 -11.11 7.78 3.67
C PRO A 45 -10.35 6.47 3.38
N ASP A 46 -9.61 6.47 2.28
CA ASP A 46 -8.73 5.37 1.91
C ASP A 46 -7.42 5.41 2.71
N LEU A 47 -7.03 6.58 3.21
CA LEU A 47 -5.78 6.82 3.94
C LEU A 47 -5.91 7.96 4.94
N LEU A 48 -5.26 7.82 6.10
CA LEU A 48 -5.13 8.87 7.11
C LEU A 48 -3.69 9.38 7.17
N VAL A 49 -3.51 10.70 7.04
CA VAL A 49 -2.28 11.42 7.42
C VAL A 49 -2.56 12.16 8.72
N CYS A 50 -1.87 11.81 9.80
CA CYS A 50 -2.11 12.39 11.13
C CYS A 50 -0.85 13.00 11.70
N ASP A 51 -0.92 14.24 12.17
CA ASP A 51 0.16 14.83 12.96
C ASP A 51 0.39 14.03 14.25
N VAL A 52 1.64 13.99 14.70
CA VAL A 52 2.04 13.32 15.95
C VAL A 52 1.82 14.22 17.18
N MET A 53 2.15 15.51 17.09
CA MET A 53 2.28 16.43 18.21
C MET A 53 1.22 17.53 18.15
N MET A 54 0.02 17.24 18.64
CA MET A 54 -1.05 18.24 18.77
C MET A 54 -1.32 18.54 20.26
N PRO A 55 -1.69 19.79 20.63
CA PRO A 55 -1.83 20.22 22.03
C PRO A 55 -2.90 19.48 22.83
N GLU A 56 -4.02 19.14 22.21
CA GLU A 56 -5.20 18.58 22.90
C GLU A 56 -5.27 17.05 22.84
N VAL A 57 -4.81 16.47 21.73
CA VAL A 57 -4.92 15.02 21.47
C VAL A 57 -3.62 14.53 20.86
N ASN A 58 -3.05 13.47 21.40
CA ASN A 58 -1.85 12.91 20.82
C ASN A 58 -2.18 12.13 19.54
N GLY A 59 -1.47 12.37 18.43
CA GLY A 59 -1.69 11.63 17.18
C GLY A 59 -1.55 10.11 17.32
N PHE A 60 -0.70 9.65 18.24
CA PHE A 60 -0.58 8.23 18.56
C PHE A 60 -1.85 7.64 19.19
N GLU A 61 -2.60 8.43 19.95
CA GLU A 61 -3.88 8.00 20.54
C GLU A 61 -4.96 7.87 19.48
N ILE A 62 -5.01 8.81 18.52
CA ILE A 62 -5.88 8.71 17.34
C ILE A 62 -5.53 7.44 16.57
N CYS A 63 -4.25 7.22 16.25
CA CYS A 63 -3.81 6.00 15.55
C CYS A 63 -4.29 4.73 16.26
N LYS A 64 -4.12 4.66 17.58
CA LYS A 64 -4.57 3.52 18.39
C LYS A 64 -6.09 3.37 18.41
N ALA A 65 -6.84 4.48 18.44
CA ALA A 65 -8.30 4.47 18.38
C ALA A 65 -8.80 3.97 17.01
N VAL A 66 -8.20 4.44 15.92
CA VAL A 66 -8.50 4.00 14.55
C VAL A 66 -8.23 2.50 14.39
N ARG A 67 -7.12 1.99 14.94
CA ARG A 67 -6.78 0.56 14.88
C ARG A 67 -7.72 -0.34 15.68
N LYS A 68 -8.42 0.20 16.67
CA LYS A 68 -9.43 -0.54 17.45
C LYS A 68 -10.79 -0.59 16.77
N ASP A 69 -11.05 0.29 15.81
CA ASP A 69 -12.30 0.33 15.06
C ASP A 69 -12.19 -0.61 13.85
N GLU A 70 -12.99 -1.68 13.83
CA GLU A 70 -12.93 -2.71 12.79
C GLU A 70 -13.14 -2.14 11.38
N ALA A 71 -13.91 -1.05 11.24
CA ALA A 71 -14.14 -0.40 9.96
C ALA A 71 -12.86 0.20 9.36
N PHE A 72 -11.86 0.50 10.18
CA PHE A 72 -10.61 1.16 9.78
C PHE A 72 -9.35 0.34 10.13
N ALA A 73 -9.51 -0.90 10.61
CA ALA A 73 -8.40 -1.74 11.07
C ALA A 73 -7.29 -1.88 10.02
N ASN A 74 -7.67 -2.00 8.74
CA ASN A 74 -6.75 -2.15 7.61
C ASN A 74 -6.45 -0.85 6.86
N MET A 75 -7.08 0.27 7.23
CA MET A 75 -6.85 1.55 6.56
C MET A 75 -5.40 2.02 6.83
N PRO A 76 -4.60 2.33 5.80
CA PRO A 76 -3.25 2.85 5.98
C PRO A 76 -3.25 4.15 6.79
N ILE A 77 -2.38 4.20 7.81
CA ILE A 77 -2.13 5.40 8.62
C ILE A 77 -0.68 5.83 8.45
N VAL A 78 -0.48 7.09 8.04
CA VAL A 78 0.83 7.74 7.95
C VAL A 78 0.91 8.78 9.06
N MET A 79 1.83 8.59 10.00
CA MET A 79 2.12 9.60 11.00
C MET A 79 3.02 10.67 10.38
N ALA A 80 2.66 11.94 10.55
CA ALA A 80 3.43 13.07 10.08
C ALA A 80 3.96 13.85 11.29
N SER A 81 5.22 14.28 11.26
CA SER A 81 5.82 14.99 12.40
C SER A 81 6.81 16.03 11.95
N ALA A 82 6.93 17.13 12.69
CA ALA A 82 7.99 18.12 12.48
C ALA A 82 9.39 17.57 12.81
N LYS A 83 9.50 16.46 13.55
CA LYS A 83 10.77 15.90 14.01
C LYS A 83 11.01 14.50 13.45
N ALA A 84 12.27 14.22 13.15
CA ALA A 84 12.74 12.98 12.53
C ALA A 84 13.33 11.97 13.54
N TYR A 85 12.91 11.98 14.79
CA TYR A 85 13.51 11.10 15.81
C TYR A 85 13.15 9.64 15.57
N GLU A 86 14.16 8.77 15.64
CA GLU A 86 13.98 7.32 15.46
C GLU A 86 13.01 6.72 16.49
N ALA A 87 13.03 7.26 17.72
CA ALA A 87 12.11 6.85 18.77
C ALA A 87 10.63 7.07 18.40
N ASP A 88 10.32 8.15 17.68
CA ASP A 88 8.94 8.44 17.25
C ASP A 88 8.50 7.52 16.12
N ARG A 89 9.41 7.14 15.21
CA ARG A 89 9.14 6.14 14.16
C ARG A 89 8.81 4.77 14.76
N GLU A 90 9.64 4.31 15.69
CA GLU A 90 9.42 3.05 16.41
C GLU A 90 8.11 3.08 17.20
N LYS A 91 7.80 4.20 17.86
CA LYS A 91 6.56 4.39 18.58
C LYS A 91 5.34 4.38 17.64
N ALA A 92 5.42 5.06 16.50
CA ALA A 92 4.36 5.06 15.48
C ALA A 92 4.02 3.63 15.03
N LYS A 93 5.05 2.84 14.71
CA LYS A 93 4.91 1.44 14.31
C LYS A 93 4.23 0.60 15.39
N LYS A 94 4.64 0.76 16.65
CA LYS A 94 4.02 0.06 17.80
C LYS A 94 2.55 0.44 18.02
N MET A 95 2.14 1.63 17.62
CA MET A 95 0.74 2.09 17.70
C MET A 95 -0.10 1.69 16.48
N GLY A 96 0.50 0.99 15.51
CA GLY A 96 -0.17 0.46 14.33
C GLY A 96 -0.12 1.36 13.10
N ALA A 97 0.70 2.42 13.10
CA ALA A 97 0.92 3.20 11.88
C ALA A 97 1.66 2.36 10.83
N ASN A 98 1.32 2.56 9.55
CA ASN A 98 1.97 1.88 8.43
C ASN A 98 3.16 2.70 7.91
N GLY A 99 3.09 4.03 8.03
CA GLY A 99 4.12 4.94 7.54
C GLY A 99 4.44 6.05 8.52
N TYR A 100 5.60 6.69 8.30
CA TYR A 100 6.04 7.87 9.03
C TYR A 100 6.75 8.84 8.08
N ILE A 101 6.30 10.10 8.07
CA ILE A 101 6.82 11.17 7.22
C ILE A 101 7.19 12.41 8.05
N VAL A 102 8.25 13.10 7.63
CA VAL A 102 8.73 14.32 8.32
C VAL A 102 8.24 15.54 7.56
N LYS A 103 7.67 16.51 8.26
CA LYS A 103 7.19 17.78 7.72
C LYS A 103 8.32 18.84 7.68
N PRO A 104 8.30 19.75 6.69
CA PRO A 104 7.51 19.68 5.47
C PRO A 104 8.02 18.57 4.53
N PHE A 105 7.12 17.95 3.77
CA PHE A 105 7.46 16.93 2.78
C PHE A 105 7.02 17.34 1.37
N THR A 106 7.71 16.80 0.37
CA THR A 106 7.37 16.94 -1.05
C THR A 106 6.46 15.79 -1.47
N MET A 107 5.81 15.93 -2.64
CA MET A 107 4.98 14.84 -3.18
C MET A 107 5.82 13.57 -3.38
N ASP A 108 7.04 13.66 -3.92
CA ASP A 108 7.94 12.51 -4.11
C ASP A 108 8.18 11.73 -2.81
N LYS A 109 8.37 12.43 -1.68
CA LYS A 109 8.55 11.79 -0.37
C LYS A 109 7.26 11.12 0.11
N PHE A 110 6.12 11.75 -0.12
CA PHE A 110 4.83 11.17 0.22
C PHE A 110 4.58 9.91 -0.62
N GLU A 111 4.77 9.97 -1.93
CA GLU A 111 4.63 8.82 -2.83
C GLU A 111 5.56 7.68 -2.45
N ALA A 112 6.81 7.96 -2.10
CA ALA A 112 7.74 6.94 -1.62
C ALA A 112 7.21 6.21 -0.38
N VAL A 113 6.63 6.95 0.59
CA VAL A 113 5.97 6.33 1.76
C VAL A 113 4.78 5.49 1.31
N ILE A 114 3.88 6.02 0.49
CA ILE A 114 2.71 5.29 -0.01
C ILE A 114 3.08 3.99 -0.73
N GLN A 115 4.13 4.01 -1.56
CA GLN A 115 4.63 2.82 -2.24
C GLN A 115 5.07 1.73 -1.26
N THR A 116 5.59 2.10 -0.08
CA THR A 116 5.93 1.12 0.98
C THR A 116 4.72 0.61 1.77
N LEU A 117 3.59 1.34 1.73
CA LEU A 117 2.35 0.91 2.42
C LEU A 117 1.55 -0.11 1.60
N GLY A 118 1.84 -0.23 0.31
CA GLY A 118 1.18 -1.17 -0.58
C GLY A 118 1.22 -2.57 -0.01
N SER A 119 0.06 -3.21 0.11
CA SER A 119 0.00 -4.63 0.42
C SER A 119 0.61 -5.39 -0.74
N MET A 120 1.66 -6.17 -0.47
CA MET A 120 2.21 -7.09 -1.45
C MET A 120 1.18 -8.19 -1.70
N ARG A 121 0.46 -8.09 -2.83
CA ARG A 121 -0.49 -9.13 -3.22
C ARG A 121 0.26 -10.21 -3.99
N VAL A 122 0.26 -11.42 -3.44
CA VAL A 122 0.72 -12.62 -4.13
C VAL A 122 -0.50 -13.26 -4.82
N SER A 123 -0.41 -13.52 -6.12
CA SER A 123 -1.45 -14.25 -6.87
C SER A 123 -0.82 -15.41 -7.61
N ALA A 124 -1.48 -16.57 -7.57
CA ALA A 124 -1.10 -17.77 -8.30
C ALA A 124 -1.96 -17.90 -9.55
N TRP A 125 -1.32 -18.10 -10.70
CA TRP A 125 -1.98 -18.13 -12.02
C TRP A 125 -2.05 -19.54 -12.62
N GLY A 126 -1.88 -20.56 -11.78
CA GLY A 126 -1.98 -21.97 -12.15
C GLY A 126 -0.63 -22.67 -12.37
N VAL A 127 -0.72 -23.96 -12.72
CA VAL A 127 0.39 -24.90 -12.96
C VAL A 127 0.06 -25.70 -14.24
N ARG A 128 1.07 -26.13 -15.01
CA ARG A 128 0.87 -27.11 -16.10
C ARG A 128 0.88 -28.54 -15.51
N GLY A 129 -0.19 -29.32 -15.71
CA GLY A 129 -0.27 -30.76 -15.38
C GLY A 129 -1.47 -31.16 -14.50
N THR A 130 -2.26 -32.17 -14.91
CA THR A 130 -3.44 -32.65 -14.17
C THR A 130 -3.14 -33.76 -13.15
N LEU A 131 -1.96 -34.38 -13.17
CA LEU A 131 -1.49 -35.38 -12.20
C LEU A 131 0.06 -35.37 -12.13
N PRO A 132 0.69 -35.35 -10.94
CA PRO A 132 2.13 -35.54 -10.82
C PRO A 132 2.46 -37.01 -11.14
N MET A 133 3.06 -37.27 -12.30
CA MET A 133 3.63 -38.59 -12.62
C MET A 133 5.16 -38.52 -12.56
N PRO A 134 5.80 -39.01 -11.49
CA PRO A 134 7.24 -39.22 -11.49
C PRO A 134 7.55 -40.42 -12.39
N GLN A 135 8.00 -40.18 -13.62
CA GLN A 135 8.56 -41.23 -14.48
C GLN A 135 10.08 -41.08 -14.58
N GLN A 136 10.77 -42.21 -14.66
CA GLN A 136 12.22 -42.31 -14.73
C GLN A 136 12.69 -41.76 -16.09
N GLY A 137 13.01 -40.47 -16.12
CA GLY A 137 13.39 -39.71 -17.32
C GLY A 137 13.24 -38.20 -17.21
N TYR A 138 12.40 -37.69 -16.29
CA TYR A 138 12.12 -36.26 -16.13
C TYR A 138 13.13 -35.50 -15.24
N ILE A 139 14.44 -35.74 -15.40
CA ILE A 139 15.47 -35.11 -14.54
C ILE A 139 15.95 -33.76 -15.11
N ARG A 140 15.31 -33.13 -16.11
CA ARG A 140 15.88 -31.87 -16.65
C ARG A 140 15.02 -30.60 -16.69
N PHE A 141 13.77 -30.53 -17.14
CA PHE A 141 13.05 -29.23 -17.15
C PHE A 141 11.51 -29.31 -17.04
N GLY A 142 10.91 -28.50 -16.16
CA GLY A 142 9.70 -27.70 -16.44
C GLY A 142 8.30 -28.31 -16.36
N GLY A 143 8.10 -29.46 -15.70
CA GLY A 143 6.81 -30.15 -15.75
C GLY A 143 5.69 -29.68 -14.80
N ASN A 144 5.97 -28.88 -13.77
CA ASN A 144 5.00 -28.56 -12.69
C ASN A 144 5.21 -27.16 -12.08
N THR A 145 5.68 -26.19 -12.85
CA THR A 145 6.07 -24.90 -12.28
C THR A 145 4.88 -23.95 -12.17
N SER A 146 4.65 -23.46 -10.96
CA SER A 146 3.62 -22.48 -10.66
C SER A 146 4.00 -21.09 -11.17
N CYS A 147 3.06 -20.43 -11.85
CA CYS A 147 3.20 -19.02 -12.21
C CYS A 147 2.67 -18.14 -11.07
N TYR A 148 3.52 -17.27 -10.52
CA TYR A 148 3.11 -16.33 -9.46
C TYR A 148 3.34 -14.88 -9.89
N SER A 149 2.46 -13.97 -9.45
CA SER A 149 2.73 -12.53 -9.50
C SER A 149 2.76 -11.93 -8.09
N LEU A 150 3.76 -11.11 -7.81
CA LEU A 150 3.80 -10.20 -6.68
C LEU A 150 3.44 -8.80 -7.17
N GLN A 151 2.42 -8.20 -6.58
CA GLN A 151 1.99 -6.84 -6.89
C GLN A 151 2.26 -5.94 -5.69
N PHE A 152 3.04 -4.87 -5.89
CA PHE A 152 3.35 -3.87 -4.87
C PHE A 152 2.58 -2.55 -5.09
N SER A 153 2.17 -2.29 -6.33
CA SER A 153 1.30 -1.17 -6.72
C SER A 153 0.40 -1.61 -7.88
N PRO A 154 -0.65 -0.84 -8.24
CA PRO A 154 -1.51 -1.17 -9.38
C PRO A 154 -0.76 -1.40 -10.69
N THR A 155 0.39 -0.74 -10.88
CA THR A 155 1.13 -0.71 -12.15
C THR A 155 2.42 -1.53 -12.14
N ARG A 156 2.90 -1.99 -10.98
CA ARG A 156 4.17 -2.73 -10.83
C ARG A 156 3.95 -4.16 -10.38
N HIS A 157 4.43 -5.10 -11.20
CA HIS A 157 4.30 -6.54 -10.98
C HIS A 157 5.67 -7.23 -11.07
N LEU A 158 5.95 -8.18 -10.19
CA LEU A 158 7.04 -9.13 -10.36
C LEU A 158 6.42 -10.49 -10.69
N VAL A 159 6.78 -11.09 -11.82
CA VAL A 159 6.21 -12.37 -12.25
C VAL A 159 7.29 -13.44 -12.17
N PHE A 160 7.00 -14.53 -11.47
CA PHE A 160 7.89 -15.68 -11.28
C PHE A 160 7.39 -16.86 -12.09
N ASP A 161 8.32 -17.45 -12.86
CA ASP A 161 8.10 -18.64 -13.67
C ASP A 161 6.83 -18.54 -14.53
N ALA A 162 6.86 -17.50 -15.37
CA ALA A 162 5.84 -17.04 -16.32
C ALA A 162 5.45 -18.06 -17.42
N GLY A 163 5.28 -19.33 -17.07
CA GLY A 163 4.81 -20.41 -17.94
C GLY A 163 3.36 -20.19 -18.39
N SER A 164 2.58 -21.25 -18.63
CA SER A 164 1.22 -21.13 -19.20
C SER A 164 0.25 -20.23 -18.41
N GLY A 165 0.49 -20.01 -17.12
CA GLY A 165 -0.28 -19.08 -16.28
C GLY A 165 -0.14 -17.61 -16.69
N ILE A 166 0.86 -17.25 -17.49
CA ILE A 166 1.08 -15.87 -17.95
C ILE A 166 -0.10 -15.33 -18.77
N LYS A 167 -0.78 -16.21 -19.52
CA LYS A 167 -1.98 -15.82 -20.29
C LYS A 167 -3.12 -15.44 -19.35
N ALA A 168 -3.38 -16.26 -18.32
CA ALA A 168 -4.41 -15.99 -17.33
C ALA A 168 -4.14 -14.69 -16.55
N PHE A 169 -2.87 -14.44 -16.22
CA PHE A 169 -2.44 -13.16 -15.65
C PHE A 169 -2.72 -11.98 -16.59
N GLY A 170 -2.34 -12.08 -17.86
CA GLY A 170 -2.61 -11.05 -18.86
C GLY A 170 -4.10 -10.76 -19.05
N ASP A 171 -4.92 -11.81 -19.16
CA ASP A 171 -6.38 -11.71 -19.28
C ASP A 171 -6.97 -11.00 -18.04
N HIS A 172 -6.45 -11.30 -16.83
CA HIS A 172 -6.86 -10.63 -15.60
C HIS A 172 -6.48 -9.15 -15.56
N LEU A 173 -5.27 -8.78 -16.00
CA LEU A 173 -4.85 -7.38 -16.05
C LEU A 173 -5.75 -6.56 -16.98
N LEU A 174 -6.05 -7.11 -18.16
CA LEU A 174 -6.94 -6.47 -19.14
C LEU A 174 -8.36 -6.31 -18.60
N ALA A 175 -8.90 -7.34 -17.94
CA ALA A 175 -10.24 -7.29 -17.34
C ALA A 175 -10.35 -6.23 -16.23
N ASN A 176 -9.25 -5.89 -15.56
CA ASN A 176 -9.19 -4.85 -14.53
C ASN A 176 -8.78 -3.47 -15.08
N GLY A 177 -8.82 -3.27 -16.39
CA GLY A 177 -8.57 -1.97 -17.02
C GLY A 177 -7.08 -1.58 -17.10
N HIS A 178 -6.17 -2.51 -16.84
CA HIS A 178 -4.74 -2.27 -17.00
C HIS A 178 -4.32 -2.49 -18.46
N SER A 179 -4.30 -1.42 -19.25
CA SER A 179 -3.84 -1.44 -20.65
C SER A 179 -2.32 -1.40 -20.79
N ARG A 180 -1.61 -0.94 -19.75
CA ARG A 180 -0.14 -0.90 -19.69
C ARG A 180 0.33 -1.20 -18.28
N VAL A 181 1.23 -2.17 -18.14
CA VAL A 181 1.84 -2.56 -16.87
C VAL A 181 3.37 -2.57 -17.01
N THR A 182 4.05 -2.29 -15.90
CA THR A 182 5.49 -2.55 -15.79
C THR A 182 5.66 -3.85 -15.03
N ALA A 183 6.26 -4.86 -15.68
CA ALA A 183 6.47 -6.17 -15.10
C ALA A 183 7.93 -6.60 -15.22
N ASP A 184 8.52 -7.05 -14.12
CA ASP A 184 9.82 -7.71 -14.10
C ASP A 184 9.58 -9.23 -14.13
N LEU A 185 10.12 -9.93 -15.14
CA LEU A 185 9.96 -11.38 -15.30
C LEU A 185 11.18 -12.13 -14.76
N PHE A 186 10.95 -13.01 -13.79
CA PHE A 186 11.95 -13.89 -13.20
C PHE A 186 11.70 -15.32 -13.68
N ILE A 187 12.56 -15.79 -14.58
CA ILE A 187 12.49 -17.14 -15.14
C ILE A 187 13.60 -17.96 -14.47
N THR A 188 13.22 -18.86 -13.56
CA THR A 188 14.20 -19.67 -12.82
C THR A 188 14.72 -20.85 -13.64
N HIS A 189 13.98 -21.27 -14.66
CA HIS A 189 14.36 -22.33 -15.60
C HIS A 189 13.65 -22.14 -16.95
N PRO A 190 14.25 -22.61 -18.06
CA PRO A 190 13.61 -22.54 -19.37
C PRO A 190 12.39 -23.47 -19.41
N HIS A 191 11.26 -22.92 -19.88
CA HIS A 191 10.17 -23.69 -20.43
C HIS A 191 10.49 -23.92 -21.91
N TRP A 192 10.95 -25.13 -22.25
CA TRP A 192 10.92 -25.53 -23.66
C TRP A 192 9.48 -25.91 -23.98
N ASP A 193 8.76 -24.96 -24.58
CA ASP A 193 7.60 -25.29 -25.42
C ASP A 193 8.07 -25.87 -26.75
#